data_AF-A0A951MVB7-F1
#
_entry.id   AF-A0A951MVB7-F1
#
_cell.length_a   1.000
_cell.length_b   1.000
_cell.length_c   1.000
_cell.angle_alpha   90.00
_cell.angle_beta   90.00
_cell.angle_gamma   90.00
#
_symmetry.space_group_name_H-M   'P 1'
#
loop_
_entity.id
_entity.type
_entity.pdbx_description
1 polymer ?
#
loop_
_entity_poly.entity_id
_entity_poly.type
_entity_poly.pdbx_seq_one_letter_code
_entity_poly.pdbx_strand_id
1 'polypeptide(L)'
;MSATCRGGGRRARVRKAELNGLDFVEVSPDQRRLTVHFLGKAPPEVRRGNVAIRGGRRIRGIRVTEVEVVRDPDPALDDRLVVSIDRPGDFSTYTLAMVQADERGHPTERRMRGFDARYATVDFTFKAACPSPLDCAPPPAPPPAPEGPGPAHYLAKDYASFRQLMLDRLSLTLPRWTERHVPDVGIALVELMAFAGDELSYYQDAVATEAYLETARRRTSVRRHLRLVDYALHEGCNARAFVHVEVDAVEQTVARGELFFVTAWEGMPADGRVLSTDDLAAVPGEAYQVFEPVRAHGPTLRFHRAHNRIELYTWGERGCCLPRGATSATLRDAWLPADPPEQGHEPQQPQEPEQAPERAKTPRAVRGRKSAAPAAPVADTAFASAEEEDGPGAAPEGDAPGNVRAAPVLSHL
;
A
#
# COMPACT_ATOMS: atom_id res chain seq x y z
N MET A 1 -18.79 -26.15 -14.93
CA MET A 1 -19.79 -25.33 -14.21
C MET A 1 -21.06 -25.29 -15.04
N SER A 2 -22.04 -26.16 -14.73
CA SER A 2 -23.33 -26.19 -15.40
C SER A 2 -24.32 -25.35 -14.60
N ALA A 3 -24.75 -24.23 -15.16
CA ALA A 3 -25.78 -23.38 -14.57
C ALA A 3 -27.15 -24.02 -14.78
N THR A 4 -27.71 -24.61 -13.73
CA THR A 4 -29.10 -25.07 -13.68
C THR A 4 -30.02 -23.85 -13.52
N CYS A 5 -30.31 -23.14 -14.60
CA CYS A 5 -31.31 -22.08 -14.57
C CYS A 5 -32.72 -22.66 -14.74
N ARG A 6 -33.47 -22.77 -13.64
CA ARG A 6 -34.94 -22.74 -13.66
C ARG A 6 -35.36 -21.34 -14.09
N GLY A 7 -35.50 -21.11 -15.39
CA GLY A 7 -35.89 -19.80 -15.93
C GLY A 7 -36.57 -19.94 -17.29
N GLY A 8 -37.90 -20.03 -17.30
CA GLY A 8 -38.72 -20.08 -18.51
C GLY A 8 -38.63 -18.84 -19.41
N GLY A 9 -37.98 -17.76 -18.95
CA GLY A 9 -37.90 -16.49 -19.68
C GLY A 9 -37.02 -16.50 -20.94
N ARG A 10 -36.16 -17.52 -21.16
CA ARG A 10 -35.38 -17.59 -22.41
C ARG A 10 -36.26 -17.92 -23.62
N ARG A 11 -37.28 -18.76 -23.48
CA ARG A 11 -38.22 -19.11 -24.56
C ARG A 11 -38.97 -17.87 -25.06
N ALA A 12 -39.44 -17.02 -24.14
CA ALA A 12 -40.10 -15.76 -24.48
C ALA A 12 -39.14 -14.76 -25.18
N ARG A 13 -37.86 -14.71 -24.75
CA ARG A 13 -36.85 -13.85 -25.39
C ARG A 13 -36.46 -14.32 -26.79
N VAL A 14 -36.40 -15.63 -27.03
CA VAL A 14 -36.16 -16.19 -28.38
C VAL A 14 -37.30 -15.83 -29.32
N ARG A 15 -38.56 -15.96 -28.87
CA ARG A 15 -39.74 -15.52 -29.63
C ARG A 15 -39.74 -14.02 -29.93
N LYS A 16 -39.31 -13.19 -28.98
CA LYS A 16 -39.22 -11.72 -29.16
C LYS A 16 -38.05 -11.29 -30.06
N ALA A 17 -36.99 -12.08 -30.15
CA ALA A 17 -35.79 -11.75 -30.93
C ALA A 17 -35.83 -12.27 -32.38
N GLU A 18 -36.97 -12.80 -32.83
CA GLU A 18 -37.16 -13.39 -34.17
C GLU A 18 -36.11 -14.47 -34.53
N LEU A 19 -35.56 -15.14 -33.52
CA LEU A 19 -34.66 -16.28 -33.69
C LEU A 19 -35.47 -17.58 -33.71
N ASN A 20 -35.14 -18.47 -34.64
CA ASN A 20 -35.77 -19.79 -34.72
C ASN A 20 -35.23 -20.71 -33.61
N GLY A 21 -36.06 -21.63 -33.16
CA GLY A 21 -35.69 -22.66 -32.20
C GLY A 21 -36.57 -23.88 -32.33
N LEU A 22 -36.08 -25.04 -31.91
CA LEU A 22 -36.84 -26.27 -31.75
C LEU A 22 -37.43 -26.29 -30.33
N ASP A 23 -38.70 -26.66 -30.21
CA ASP A 23 -39.38 -26.80 -28.93
C ASP A 23 -39.34 -28.25 -28.45
N PHE A 24 -40.07 -29.13 -29.13
CA PHE A 24 -40.14 -30.56 -28.85
C PHE A 24 -40.34 -31.38 -30.13
N VAL A 25 -40.13 -32.68 -30.02
CA VAL A 25 -40.32 -33.66 -31.10
C VAL A 25 -41.35 -34.68 -30.66
N GLU A 26 -42.38 -34.87 -31.48
CA GLU A 26 -43.32 -35.97 -31.36
C GLU A 26 -42.90 -37.10 -32.30
N VAL A 27 -42.88 -38.32 -31.79
CA VAL A 27 -42.62 -39.52 -32.58
C VAL A 27 -43.95 -40.18 -32.91
N SER A 28 -44.18 -40.44 -34.18
CA SER A 28 -45.38 -41.13 -34.63
C SER A 28 -45.43 -42.59 -34.13
N PRO A 29 -46.63 -43.22 -34.07
CA PRO A 29 -46.77 -44.60 -33.60
C PRO A 29 -45.95 -45.63 -34.42
N ASP A 30 -45.80 -45.38 -35.72
CA ASP A 30 -44.97 -46.18 -36.64
C ASP A 30 -43.47 -45.91 -36.52
N GLN A 31 -43.05 -44.96 -35.68
CA GLN A 31 -41.65 -44.59 -35.37
C GLN A 31 -40.80 -44.23 -36.59
N ARG A 32 -41.45 -43.89 -37.71
CA ARG A 32 -40.82 -43.52 -38.98
C ARG A 32 -41.06 -42.06 -39.37
N ARG A 33 -41.90 -41.36 -38.61
CA ARG A 33 -42.20 -39.93 -38.80
C ARG A 33 -41.95 -39.18 -37.49
N LEU A 34 -41.20 -38.09 -37.58
CA LEU A 34 -40.90 -37.19 -36.47
C LEU A 34 -41.56 -35.85 -36.77
N THR A 35 -42.45 -35.39 -35.89
CA THR A 35 -43.05 -34.06 -35.99
C THR A 35 -42.31 -33.14 -35.04
N VAL A 36 -41.47 -32.26 -35.60
CA VAL A 36 -40.69 -31.28 -34.84
C VAL A 36 -41.44 -29.97 -34.78
N HIS A 37 -41.64 -29.44 -33.58
CA HIS A 37 -42.30 -28.15 -33.39
C HIS A 37 -41.27 -27.04 -33.27
N PHE A 38 -41.50 -25.93 -34.00
CA PHE A 38 -40.67 -24.74 -33.86
C PHE A 38 -41.15 -23.85 -32.72
N LEU A 39 -40.24 -23.02 -32.18
CA LEU A 39 -40.57 -21.87 -31.37
C LEU A 39 -40.88 -20.71 -32.32
N GLY A 40 -42.15 -20.51 -32.66
CA GLY A 40 -42.60 -19.53 -33.65
C GLY A 40 -42.73 -20.11 -35.06
N LYS A 41 -42.25 -19.37 -36.06
CA LYS A 41 -42.38 -19.73 -37.48
C LYS A 41 -41.15 -20.48 -37.99
N ALA A 42 -41.34 -21.31 -39.02
CA ALA A 42 -40.28 -22.07 -39.65
C ALA A 42 -39.49 -21.19 -40.65
N PRO A 43 -38.17 -21.37 -40.77
CA PRO A 43 -37.39 -20.66 -41.77
C PRO A 43 -37.85 -21.00 -43.20
N PRO A 44 -37.72 -20.05 -44.15
CA PRO A 44 -38.31 -20.19 -45.48
C PRO A 44 -37.73 -21.34 -46.31
N GLU A 45 -36.48 -21.75 -46.05
CA GLU A 45 -35.75 -22.78 -46.80
C GLU A 45 -35.21 -23.88 -45.88
N VAL A 46 -36.06 -24.83 -45.48
CA VAL A 46 -35.61 -26.06 -44.82
C VAL A 46 -35.58 -27.19 -45.84
N ARG A 47 -34.39 -27.73 -46.11
CA ARG A 47 -34.19 -28.89 -46.99
C ARG A 47 -33.79 -30.10 -46.16
N ARG A 48 -33.84 -31.29 -46.77
CA ARG A 48 -33.37 -32.55 -46.16
C ARG A 48 -31.96 -32.44 -45.56
N GLY A 49 -31.05 -31.76 -46.25
CA GLY A 49 -29.67 -31.53 -45.77
C GLY A 49 -29.55 -30.65 -44.53
N ASN A 50 -30.62 -29.98 -44.10
CA ASN A 50 -30.61 -29.12 -42.92
C ASN A 50 -30.97 -29.84 -41.62
N VAL A 51 -31.36 -31.12 -41.69
CA VAL A 51 -31.76 -31.89 -40.52
C VAL A 51 -30.75 -33.03 -40.31
N ALA A 52 -30.10 -33.02 -39.15
CA ALA A 52 -29.19 -34.09 -38.74
C ALA A 52 -29.72 -34.77 -37.48
N ILE A 53 -29.86 -36.09 -37.53
CA ILE A 53 -30.19 -36.92 -36.36
C ILE A 53 -28.91 -37.60 -35.90
N ARG A 54 -28.53 -37.35 -34.66
CA ARG A 54 -27.34 -37.92 -34.01
C ARG A 54 -27.77 -38.73 -32.78
N GLY A 55 -26.96 -39.70 -32.38
CA GLY A 55 -27.24 -40.54 -31.21
C GLY A 55 -27.52 -42.00 -31.56
N GLY A 56 -28.08 -42.73 -30.59
CA GLY A 56 -28.27 -44.18 -30.65
C GLY A 56 -27.05 -44.97 -30.16
N ARG A 57 -27.28 -45.98 -29.31
CA ARG A 57 -26.22 -46.91 -28.87
C ARG A 57 -26.13 -48.11 -29.79
N ARG A 58 -27.27 -48.72 -30.12
CA ARG A 58 -27.38 -49.91 -30.98
C ARG A 58 -27.71 -49.54 -32.43
N ILE A 59 -28.62 -48.59 -32.62
CA ILE A 59 -29.04 -48.15 -33.97
C ILE A 59 -28.52 -46.73 -34.21
N ARG A 60 -27.49 -46.60 -35.05
CA ARG A 60 -26.85 -45.33 -35.42
C ARG A 60 -27.06 -45.03 -36.90
N GLY A 61 -26.84 -43.76 -37.27
CA GLY A 61 -26.86 -43.34 -38.67
C GLY A 61 -28.24 -43.34 -39.33
N ILE A 62 -29.27 -42.98 -38.56
CA ILE A 62 -30.64 -42.80 -39.07
C ILE A 62 -30.62 -41.70 -40.12
N ARG A 63 -31.13 -42.00 -41.32
CA ARG A 63 -31.14 -41.03 -42.43
C ARG A 63 -32.54 -40.46 -42.59
N VAL A 64 -32.59 -39.14 -42.72
CA VAL A 64 -33.79 -38.44 -43.15
C VAL A 64 -34.03 -38.77 -44.61
N THR A 65 -35.24 -39.22 -44.96
CA THR A 65 -35.65 -39.52 -46.33
C THR A 65 -36.38 -38.33 -46.95
N GLU A 66 -37.25 -37.69 -46.18
CA GLU A 66 -38.13 -36.60 -46.63
C GLU A 66 -38.35 -35.59 -45.50
N VAL A 67 -38.53 -34.33 -45.88
CA VAL A 67 -38.83 -33.23 -44.95
C VAL A 67 -39.93 -32.37 -45.55
N GLU A 68 -41.00 -32.17 -44.80
CA GLU A 68 -42.14 -31.34 -45.18
C GLU A 68 -42.36 -30.27 -44.10
N VAL A 69 -42.45 -29.01 -44.51
CA VAL A 69 -42.74 -27.89 -43.60
C VAL A 69 -44.23 -27.61 -43.67
N VAL A 70 -44.93 -27.84 -42.55
CA VAL A 70 -46.34 -27.49 -42.40
C VAL A 70 -46.41 -26.13 -41.71
N ARG A 71 -46.81 -25.12 -42.47
CA ARG A 71 -46.98 -23.75 -41.96
C ARG A 71 -48.41 -23.51 -41.54
N ASP A 72 -48.59 -23.00 -40.33
CA ASP A 72 -49.92 -22.67 -39.83
C ASP A 72 -50.29 -21.23 -40.25
N PRO A 73 -51.46 -21.01 -40.89
CA PRO A 73 -51.91 -19.67 -41.27
C PRO A 73 -52.20 -18.78 -40.07
N ASP A 74 -52.45 -19.34 -38.88
CA ASP A 74 -52.61 -18.57 -37.66
C ASP A 74 -51.24 -18.06 -37.15
N PRO A 75 -51.02 -16.73 -37.03
CA PRO A 75 -49.78 -16.18 -36.50
C PRO A 75 -49.52 -16.54 -35.03
N ALA A 76 -50.52 -16.99 -34.27
CA ALA A 76 -50.38 -17.42 -32.89
C ALA A 76 -49.92 -18.88 -32.73
N LEU A 77 -49.99 -19.69 -33.79
CA LEU A 77 -49.59 -21.10 -33.78
C LEU A 77 -48.18 -21.30 -34.36
N ASP A 78 -47.45 -22.24 -33.75
CA ASP A 78 -46.09 -22.60 -34.11
C ASP A 78 -46.08 -23.51 -35.37
N ASP A 79 -45.15 -23.27 -36.28
CA ASP A 79 -44.97 -24.11 -37.47
C ASP A 79 -44.38 -25.48 -37.11
N ARG A 80 -44.66 -26.49 -37.94
CA ARG A 80 -44.26 -27.88 -37.70
C ARG A 80 -43.40 -28.40 -38.86
N LEU A 81 -42.37 -29.18 -38.54
CA LEU A 81 -41.55 -29.90 -39.50
C LEU A 81 -41.86 -31.39 -39.41
N VAL A 82 -42.38 -31.97 -40.47
CA VAL A 82 -42.59 -33.41 -40.57
C VAL A 82 -41.36 -34.02 -41.24
N VAL A 83 -40.65 -34.87 -40.51
CA VAL A 83 -39.40 -35.52 -40.94
C VAL A 83 -39.64 -37.01 -41.06
N SER A 84 -39.54 -37.56 -42.26
CA SER A 84 -39.59 -39.00 -42.51
C SER A 84 -38.18 -39.58 -42.45
N ILE A 85 -38.03 -40.76 -41.84
CA ILE A 85 -36.74 -41.43 -41.64
C ILE A 85 -36.72 -42.86 -42.19
N ASP A 86 -35.52 -43.36 -42.51
CA ASP A 86 -35.35 -44.67 -43.14
C ASP A 86 -35.63 -45.86 -42.21
N ARG A 87 -35.38 -45.72 -40.90
CA ARG A 87 -35.55 -46.78 -39.91
C ARG A 87 -35.88 -46.23 -38.50
N PRO A 88 -36.63 -46.97 -37.67
CA PRO A 88 -36.87 -46.60 -36.28
C PRO A 88 -35.59 -46.75 -35.43
N GLY A 89 -35.46 -45.93 -34.38
CA GLY A 89 -34.35 -45.99 -33.43
C GLY A 89 -34.57 -46.95 -32.25
N ASP A 90 -33.58 -46.99 -31.35
CA ASP A 90 -33.59 -47.80 -30.13
C ASP A 90 -34.09 -47.02 -28.89
N PHE A 91 -33.89 -47.56 -27.67
CA PHE A 91 -34.27 -46.92 -26.39
C PHE A 91 -33.32 -45.79 -25.95
N SER A 92 -32.32 -45.44 -26.75
CA SER A 92 -31.38 -44.36 -26.42
C SER A 92 -31.99 -42.99 -26.72
N THR A 93 -31.42 -41.96 -26.11
CA THR A 93 -31.68 -40.57 -26.49
C THR A 93 -31.03 -40.26 -27.84
N TYR A 94 -31.80 -39.67 -28.74
CA TYR A 94 -31.36 -39.13 -30.03
C TYR A 94 -31.46 -37.61 -29.99
N THR A 95 -30.52 -36.93 -30.64
CA THR A 95 -30.49 -35.48 -30.77
C THR A 95 -30.78 -35.11 -32.21
N LEU A 96 -31.86 -34.38 -32.45
CA LEU A 96 -32.16 -33.75 -33.74
C LEU A 96 -31.56 -32.34 -33.75
N ALA A 97 -30.78 -32.03 -34.77
CA ALA A 97 -30.08 -30.75 -34.91
C ALA A 97 -30.37 -30.09 -36.25
N MET A 98 -30.59 -28.77 -36.24
CA MET A 98 -30.70 -27.96 -37.45
C MET A 98 -29.31 -27.48 -37.90
N VAL A 99 -28.85 -27.98 -39.05
CA VAL A 99 -27.51 -27.76 -39.59
C VAL A 99 -27.56 -27.11 -40.98
N GLN A 100 -26.41 -26.64 -41.46
CA GLN A 100 -26.26 -26.15 -42.84
C GLN A 100 -26.08 -27.35 -43.78
N ALA A 101 -26.67 -27.29 -44.97
CA ALA A 101 -26.39 -28.23 -46.04
C ALA A 101 -25.12 -27.80 -46.81
N ASP A 102 -24.29 -28.75 -47.23
CA ASP A 102 -23.17 -28.51 -48.14
C ASP A 102 -23.67 -28.29 -49.59
N GLU A 103 -22.74 -27.96 -50.51
CA GLU A 103 -23.03 -27.75 -51.94
C GLU A 103 -23.65 -28.99 -52.62
N ARG A 104 -23.52 -30.18 -51.99
CA ARG A 104 -24.06 -31.46 -52.46
C ARG A 104 -25.36 -31.85 -51.74
N GLY A 105 -25.90 -31.00 -50.87
CA GLY A 105 -27.15 -31.22 -50.14
C GLY A 105 -27.05 -32.13 -48.90
N HIS A 106 -25.84 -32.40 -48.39
CA HIS A 106 -25.62 -33.21 -47.18
C HIS A 106 -25.50 -32.35 -45.92
N PRO A 107 -25.91 -32.87 -44.74
CA PRO A 107 -25.81 -32.16 -43.48
C PRO A 107 -24.36 -31.97 -43.03
N THR A 108 -23.99 -30.72 -42.72
CA THR A 108 -22.69 -30.36 -42.15
C THR A 108 -22.72 -30.35 -40.61
N GLU A 109 -21.57 -30.11 -39.97
CA GLU A 109 -21.50 -29.93 -38.51
C GLU A 109 -21.84 -28.51 -38.05
N ARG A 110 -22.01 -27.57 -38.99
CA ARG A 110 -22.28 -26.17 -38.67
C ARG A 110 -23.77 -25.96 -38.46
N ARG A 111 -24.12 -25.32 -37.34
CA ARG A 111 -25.50 -24.89 -37.02
C ARG A 111 -26.07 -24.02 -38.13
N MET A 112 -27.34 -24.23 -38.46
CA MET A 112 -28.08 -23.37 -39.38
C MET A 112 -28.12 -21.91 -38.88
N ARG A 113 -27.94 -20.95 -39.80
CA ARG A 113 -28.01 -19.52 -39.47
C ARG A 113 -29.46 -19.16 -39.07
N GLY A 114 -29.61 -18.25 -38.11
CA GLY A 114 -30.93 -17.83 -37.61
C GLY A 114 -31.51 -18.68 -36.46
N PHE A 115 -30.80 -19.72 -36.00
CA PHE A 115 -31.19 -20.49 -34.81
C PHE A 115 -30.43 -20.05 -33.54
N ASP A 116 -31.15 -19.98 -32.40
CA ASP A 116 -30.52 -19.80 -31.09
C ASP A 116 -29.61 -20.98 -30.75
N ALA A 117 -28.43 -20.70 -30.18
CA ALA A 117 -27.42 -21.72 -29.90
C ALA A 117 -27.90 -22.86 -28.98
N ARG A 118 -28.90 -22.60 -28.12
CA ARG A 118 -29.47 -23.59 -27.19
C ARG A 118 -30.66 -24.33 -27.80
N TYR A 119 -31.42 -23.70 -28.69
CA TYR A 119 -32.63 -24.28 -29.28
C TYR A 119 -32.42 -24.80 -30.71
N ALA A 120 -31.18 -24.91 -31.18
CA ALA A 120 -30.89 -25.52 -32.48
C ALA A 120 -30.87 -27.05 -32.45
N THR A 121 -30.88 -27.64 -31.26
CA THR A 121 -30.84 -29.07 -31.01
C THR A 121 -31.91 -29.46 -30.02
N VAL A 122 -32.56 -30.58 -30.23
CA VAL A 122 -33.58 -31.14 -29.34
C VAL A 122 -33.34 -32.62 -29.14
N ASP A 123 -33.41 -33.06 -27.89
CA ASP A 123 -33.25 -34.47 -27.53
C ASP A 123 -34.63 -35.14 -27.48
N PHE A 124 -34.74 -36.32 -28.10
CA PHE A 124 -35.97 -37.11 -28.16
C PHE A 124 -35.66 -38.60 -28.04
N THR A 125 -36.69 -39.41 -27.78
CA THR A 125 -36.60 -40.87 -27.74
C THR A 125 -37.72 -41.51 -28.53
N PHE A 126 -37.40 -42.53 -29.33
CA PHE A 126 -38.38 -43.27 -30.14
C PHE A 126 -39.39 -44.06 -29.31
N LYS A 127 -39.10 -44.29 -28.03
CA LYS A 127 -39.91 -45.12 -27.12
C LYS A 127 -40.67 -44.29 -26.08
N ALA A 128 -40.76 -42.97 -26.25
CA ALA A 128 -41.46 -42.07 -25.31
C ALA A 128 -42.95 -42.41 -25.15
N ALA A 129 -43.60 -42.88 -26.22
CA ALA A 129 -45.01 -43.26 -26.24
C ALA A 129 -45.24 -44.77 -26.09
N CYS A 130 -44.20 -45.56 -25.82
CA CYS A 130 -44.40 -46.97 -25.50
C CYS A 130 -45.06 -47.08 -24.12
N PRO A 131 -46.21 -47.76 -23.99
CA PRO A 131 -46.81 -48.02 -22.68
C PRO A 131 -45.82 -48.89 -21.88
N SER A 132 -45.11 -48.25 -20.96
CA SER A 132 -44.20 -48.86 -20.02
C SER A 132 -44.98 -49.12 -18.73
N PRO A 133 -45.10 -50.37 -18.24
CA PRO A 133 -45.67 -50.65 -16.92
C PRO A 133 -44.71 -50.29 -15.78
N LEU A 134 -43.53 -49.71 -16.08
CA LEU A 134 -42.50 -49.36 -15.11
C LEU A 134 -42.68 -47.92 -14.66
N ASP A 135 -43.22 -47.76 -13.45
CA ASP A 135 -43.22 -46.51 -12.70
C ASP A 135 -41.77 -46.11 -12.41
N CYS A 136 -41.30 -45.04 -13.04
CA CYS A 136 -39.94 -44.56 -12.80
C CYS A 136 -39.87 -43.95 -11.40
N ALA A 137 -39.07 -44.56 -10.51
CA ALA A 137 -38.80 -43.98 -9.20
C ALA A 137 -38.22 -42.56 -9.37
N PRO A 138 -38.73 -41.55 -8.63
CA PRO A 138 -38.20 -40.20 -8.71
C PRO A 138 -36.71 -40.19 -8.33
N PRO A 139 -35.89 -39.36 -9.00
CA PRO A 139 -34.48 -39.24 -8.66
C PRO A 139 -34.34 -38.83 -7.18
N PRO A 140 -33.33 -39.37 -6.46
CA PRO A 140 -33.09 -38.98 -5.09
C PRO A 140 -32.86 -37.46 -5.01
N ALA A 141 -33.51 -36.82 -4.04
CA ALA A 141 -33.31 -35.41 -3.80
C ALA A 141 -31.82 -35.12 -3.53
N PRO A 142 -31.28 -33.98 -4.01
CA PRO A 142 -29.94 -33.57 -3.62
C PRO A 142 -29.86 -33.50 -2.09
N PRO A 143 -28.72 -33.87 -1.48
CA PRO A 143 -28.57 -33.75 -0.04
C PRO A 143 -28.80 -32.30 0.39
N PRO A 144 -29.41 -32.07 1.58
CA PRO A 144 -29.54 -30.72 2.10
C PRO A 144 -28.16 -30.08 2.19
N ALA A 145 -28.07 -28.79 1.83
CA ALA A 145 -26.85 -28.03 2.02
C ALA A 145 -26.46 -28.09 3.51
N PRO A 146 -25.15 -28.20 3.84
CA PRO A 146 -24.73 -28.10 5.23
C PRO A 146 -25.28 -26.80 5.82
N GLU A 147 -25.94 -26.91 6.97
CA GLU A 147 -26.37 -25.73 7.71
C GLU A 147 -25.13 -24.86 7.94
N GLY A 148 -25.24 -23.58 7.57
CA GLY A 148 -24.18 -22.61 7.81
C GLY A 148 -23.83 -22.55 9.30
N PRO A 149 -22.66 -21.96 9.65
CA PRO A 149 -22.37 -21.70 11.06
C PRO A 149 -23.56 -20.96 11.67
N GLY A 150 -24.05 -21.49 12.80
CA GLY A 150 -25.17 -20.89 13.54
C GLY A 150 -24.83 -19.45 13.97
N PRO A 151 -25.80 -18.69 14.49
CA PRO A 151 -25.58 -17.31 14.88
C PRO A 151 -24.45 -17.23 15.93
N ALA A 152 -23.31 -16.65 15.52
CA ALA A 152 -22.21 -16.35 16.41
C ALA A 152 -22.48 -15.01 17.11
N HIS A 153 -22.17 -14.91 18.40
CA HIS A 153 -22.16 -13.64 19.11
C HIS A 153 -20.96 -12.80 18.62
N TYR A 154 -21.19 -11.91 17.66
CA TYR A 154 -20.14 -11.10 17.01
C TYR A 154 -19.45 -10.09 17.93
N LEU A 155 -20.02 -9.81 19.10
CA LEU A 155 -19.44 -8.92 20.10
C LEU A 155 -18.59 -9.66 21.14
N ALA A 156 -18.45 -10.99 21.03
CA ALA A 156 -17.59 -11.75 21.94
C ALA A 156 -16.13 -11.32 21.75
N LYS A 157 -15.53 -10.86 22.86
CA LYS A 157 -14.22 -10.21 22.88
C LYS A 157 -13.38 -10.58 24.10
N ASP A 158 -13.99 -11.22 25.09
CA ASP A 158 -13.35 -11.59 26.36
C ASP A 158 -13.39 -13.11 26.58
N TYR A 159 -12.60 -13.60 27.53
CA TYR A 159 -12.55 -15.01 27.90
C TYR A 159 -13.93 -15.64 28.14
N ALA A 160 -14.80 -14.96 28.90
CA ALA A 160 -16.09 -15.49 29.30
C ALA A 160 -17.03 -15.67 28.09
N SER A 161 -17.08 -14.67 27.21
CA SER A 161 -17.88 -14.68 26.00
C SER A 161 -17.35 -15.68 24.96
N PHE A 162 -16.03 -15.83 24.81
CA PHE A 162 -15.46 -16.88 23.95
C PHE A 162 -15.73 -18.28 24.47
N ARG A 163 -15.56 -18.51 25.77
CA ARG A 163 -15.87 -19.80 26.41
C ARG A 163 -17.34 -20.15 26.21
N GLN A 164 -18.25 -19.20 26.43
CA GLN A 164 -19.68 -19.39 26.21
C GLN A 164 -19.98 -19.71 24.73
N LEU A 165 -19.43 -18.95 23.80
CA LEU A 165 -19.64 -19.15 22.35
C LEU A 165 -19.19 -20.55 21.91
N MET A 166 -18.03 -21.01 22.39
CA MET A 166 -17.51 -22.34 22.09
C MET A 166 -18.39 -23.45 22.68
N LEU A 167 -18.85 -23.31 23.93
CA LEU A 167 -19.75 -24.28 24.56
C LEU A 167 -21.13 -24.32 23.88
N ASP A 168 -21.68 -23.17 23.51
CA ASP A 168 -22.93 -23.07 22.77
C ASP A 168 -22.80 -23.76 21.40
N ARG A 169 -21.67 -23.56 20.71
CA ARG A 169 -21.38 -24.24 19.44
C ARG A 169 -21.20 -25.74 19.61
N LEU A 170 -20.54 -26.19 20.68
CA LEU A 170 -20.35 -27.61 20.98
C LEU A 170 -21.69 -28.29 21.28
N SER A 171 -22.63 -27.60 21.95
CA SER A 171 -23.97 -28.15 22.21
C SER A 171 -24.75 -28.49 20.94
N LEU A 172 -24.55 -27.72 19.86
CA LEU A 172 -25.16 -27.96 18.55
C LEU A 172 -24.41 -29.00 17.72
N THR A 173 -23.08 -28.98 17.79
CA THR A 173 -22.23 -29.80 16.92
C THR A 173 -22.04 -31.21 17.47
N LEU A 174 -22.00 -31.34 18.81
CA LEU A 174 -21.78 -32.58 19.54
C LEU A 174 -22.82 -32.74 20.66
N PRO A 175 -24.12 -32.91 20.33
CA PRO A 175 -25.20 -32.97 21.33
C PRO A 175 -25.10 -34.16 22.31
N ARG A 176 -24.29 -35.17 21.98
CA ARG A 176 -24.01 -36.32 22.87
C ARG A 176 -22.96 -36.01 23.93
N TRP A 177 -22.18 -34.94 23.78
CA TRP A 177 -21.22 -34.51 24.79
C TRP A 177 -21.94 -33.66 25.83
N THR A 178 -22.11 -34.22 27.02
CA THR A 178 -22.88 -33.60 28.13
C THR A 178 -22.01 -33.18 29.30
N GLU A 179 -20.69 -33.35 29.19
CA GLU A 179 -19.75 -33.09 30.27
C GLU A 179 -19.64 -31.59 30.55
N ARG A 180 -19.69 -31.22 31.83
CA ARG A 180 -19.63 -29.83 32.32
C ARG A 180 -18.76 -29.66 33.55
N HIS A 181 -18.13 -30.74 34.03
CA HIS A 181 -17.25 -30.70 35.18
C HIS A 181 -15.94 -29.97 34.84
N VAL A 182 -15.50 -29.10 35.75
CA VAL A 182 -14.23 -28.36 35.63
C VAL A 182 -13.01 -29.26 35.35
N PRO A 183 -12.86 -30.45 35.98
CA PRO A 183 -11.71 -31.33 35.68
C PRO A 183 -11.82 -32.11 34.35
N ASP A 184 -12.80 -31.84 33.50
CA ASP A 184 -12.89 -32.48 32.18
C ASP A 184 -11.86 -31.92 31.19
N VAL A 185 -11.26 -32.81 30.40
CA VAL A 185 -10.25 -32.44 29.40
C VAL A 185 -10.86 -31.62 28.26
N GLY A 186 -12.12 -31.90 27.89
CA GLY A 186 -12.84 -31.12 26.88
C GLY A 186 -13.12 -29.69 27.35
N ILE A 187 -13.55 -29.54 28.60
CA ILE A 187 -13.72 -28.22 29.22
C ILE A 187 -12.36 -27.48 29.30
N ALA A 188 -11.30 -28.12 29.77
CA ALA A 188 -9.97 -27.51 29.84
C ALA A 188 -9.46 -27.03 28.46
N LEU A 189 -9.72 -27.78 27.39
CA LEU A 189 -9.35 -27.36 26.03
C LEU A 189 -10.15 -26.12 25.59
N VAL A 190 -11.46 -26.07 25.88
CA VAL A 190 -12.28 -24.89 25.60
C VAL A 190 -11.77 -23.67 26.36
N GLU A 191 -11.40 -23.83 27.62
CA GLU A 191 -10.85 -22.76 28.45
C GLU A 191 -9.50 -22.26 27.91
N LEU A 192 -8.60 -23.16 27.49
CA LEU A 192 -7.34 -22.78 26.86
C LEU A 192 -7.57 -21.99 25.56
N MET A 193 -8.50 -22.44 24.73
CA MET A 193 -8.83 -21.75 23.47
C MET A 193 -9.50 -20.39 23.73
N ALA A 194 -10.35 -20.29 24.75
CA ALA A 194 -10.96 -19.02 25.15
C ALA A 194 -9.92 -18.03 25.68
N PHE A 195 -8.93 -18.50 26.46
CA PHE A 195 -7.81 -17.68 26.94
C PHE A 195 -6.97 -17.14 25.78
N ALA A 196 -6.58 -18.02 24.84
CA ALA A 196 -5.86 -17.60 23.64
C ALA A 196 -6.68 -16.62 22.79
N GLY A 197 -7.99 -16.82 22.70
CA GLY A 197 -8.91 -15.91 22.02
C GLY A 197 -8.94 -14.51 22.64
N ASP A 198 -8.98 -14.44 23.97
CA ASP A 198 -8.95 -13.18 24.73
C ASP A 198 -7.64 -12.41 24.52
N GLU A 199 -6.49 -13.09 24.61
CA GLU A 199 -5.18 -12.48 24.36
C GLU A 199 -5.06 -11.92 22.92
N LEU A 200 -5.50 -12.70 21.93
CA LEU A 200 -5.51 -12.25 20.53
C LEU A 200 -6.49 -11.11 20.30
N SER A 201 -7.64 -11.13 20.96
CA SER A 201 -8.65 -10.06 20.92
C SER A 201 -8.08 -8.75 21.46
N TYR A 202 -7.41 -8.81 22.63
CA TYR A 202 -6.70 -7.66 23.19
C TYR A 202 -5.62 -7.12 22.25
N TYR A 203 -4.82 -8.00 21.66
CA TYR A 203 -3.77 -7.60 20.72
C TYR A 203 -4.35 -6.89 19.48
N GLN A 204 -5.47 -7.39 18.93
CA GLN A 204 -6.17 -6.76 17.82
C GLN A 204 -6.64 -5.35 18.16
N ASP A 205 -7.23 -5.16 19.34
CA ASP A 205 -7.73 -3.85 19.77
C ASP A 205 -6.58 -2.86 20.03
N ALA A 206 -5.46 -3.34 20.58
CA ALA A 206 -4.24 -2.54 20.76
C ALA A 206 -3.66 -2.08 19.41
N VAL A 207 -3.58 -2.98 18.42
CA VAL A 207 -3.11 -2.63 17.06
C VAL A 207 -4.11 -1.70 16.36
N ALA A 208 -5.41 -1.94 16.49
CA ALA A 208 -6.44 -1.11 15.89
C ALA A 208 -6.44 0.32 16.44
N THR A 209 -6.16 0.47 17.75
CA THR A 209 -5.98 1.79 18.39
C THR A 209 -4.84 2.56 17.73
N GLU A 210 -3.76 1.89 17.33
CA GLU A 210 -2.61 2.52 16.68
C GLU A 210 -2.79 2.79 15.18
N ALA A 211 -3.85 2.26 14.54
CA ALA A 211 -4.05 2.28 13.09
C ALA A 211 -4.62 3.61 12.54
N TYR A 212 -5.09 4.50 13.41
CA TYR A 212 -5.64 5.80 13.01
C TYR A 212 -5.00 6.93 13.81
N LEU A 213 -4.81 8.08 13.15
CA LEU A 213 -4.14 9.23 13.76
C LEU A 213 -4.86 9.75 15.02
N GLU A 214 -6.20 9.70 15.01
CA GLU A 214 -7.04 10.17 16.14
C GLU A 214 -6.91 9.27 17.38
N THR A 215 -6.70 7.97 17.19
CA THR A 215 -6.68 6.98 18.28
C THR A 215 -5.27 6.55 18.69
N ALA A 216 -4.26 6.77 17.84
CA ALA A 216 -2.90 6.30 18.08
C ALA A 216 -2.30 6.92 19.35
N ARG A 217 -1.76 6.06 20.23
CA ARG A 217 -1.16 6.49 21.49
C ARG A 217 0.36 6.55 21.42
N ARG A 218 0.98 5.77 20.52
CA ARG A 218 2.44 5.79 20.35
C ARG A 218 2.86 6.89 19.39
N ARG A 219 3.82 7.73 19.83
CA ARG A 219 4.44 8.78 19.02
C ARG A 219 5.04 8.25 17.71
N THR A 220 5.59 7.03 17.73
CA THR A 220 6.14 6.37 16.54
C THR A 220 5.06 6.03 15.51
N SER A 221 3.87 5.59 15.94
CA SER A 221 2.71 5.37 15.07
C SER A 221 2.25 6.69 14.46
N VAL A 222 2.05 7.73 15.27
CA VAL A 222 1.67 9.07 14.80
C VAL A 222 2.66 9.60 13.75
N ARG A 223 3.96 9.50 14.02
CA ARG A 223 5.01 9.89 13.06
C ARG A 223 4.91 9.14 11.73
N ARG A 224 4.59 7.84 11.75
CA ARG A 224 4.41 7.02 10.53
C ARG A 224 3.16 7.43 9.74
N HIS A 225 2.06 7.75 10.42
CA HIS A 225 0.84 8.24 9.77
C HIS A 225 1.07 9.61 9.12
N LEU A 226 1.73 10.54 9.81
CA LEU A 226 2.01 11.88 9.31
C LEU A 226 2.92 11.88 8.06
N ARG A 227 3.80 10.88 7.94
CA ARG A 227 4.59 10.68 6.71
C ARG A 227 3.75 10.40 5.47
N LEU A 228 2.54 9.82 5.59
CA LEU A 228 1.67 9.57 4.45
C LEU A 228 1.05 10.84 3.86
N VAL A 229 1.00 11.91 4.65
CA VAL A 229 0.50 13.23 4.25
C VAL A 229 1.64 14.25 4.10
N ASP A 230 2.87 13.77 3.93
CA ASP A 230 4.08 14.57 3.81
C ASP A 230 4.30 15.58 4.97
N TYR A 231 3.75 15.27 6.15
CA TYR A 231 3.95 16.09 7.35
C TYR A 231 5.08 15.54 8.21
N ALA A 232 6.15 16.34 8.35
CA ALA A 232 7.26 16.03 9.23
C ALA A 232 6.95 16.45 10.67
N LEU A 233 6.70 15.47 11.55
CA LEU A 233 6.53 15.73 12.98
C LEU A 233 7.83 16.30 13.57
N HIS A 234 7.74 17.46 14.24
CA HIS A 234 8.90 18.07 14.90
C HIS A 234 9.32 17.25 16.14
N GLU A 235 10.63 17.08 16.34
CA GLU A 235 11.20 16.37 17.50
C GLU A 235 11.59 17.30 18.65
N GLY A 236 11.04 18.51 18.65
CA GLY A 236 11.45 19.59 19.54
C GLY A 236 12.51 20.48 18.86
N CYS A 237 12.67 21.69 19.38
CA CYS A 237 13.69 22.62 18.91
C CYS A 237 14.55 23.08 20.09
N ASN A 238 15.86 23.13 19.88
CA ASN A 238 16.77 23.79 20.82
C ASN A 238 16.42 25.28 20.89
N ALA A 239 16.62 25.89 22.06
CA ALA A 239 16.53 27.34 22.20
C ALA A 239 17.53 28.02 21.26
N ARG A 240 17.12 29.14 20.66
CA ARG A 240 17.96 29.93 19.76
C ARG A 240 17.85 31.40 20.14
N ALA A 241 18.98 32.08 20.14
CA ALA A 241 19.08 33.50 20.37
C ALA A 241 20.06 34.12 19.35
N PHE A 242 19.88 35.40 19.07
CA PHE A 242 20.87 36.18 18.35
C PHE A 242 21.88 36.75 19.35
N VAL A 243 23.16 36.63 19.02
CA VAL A 243 24.26 37.18 19.82
C VAL A 243 25.06 38.16 18.95
N HIS A 244 25.50 39.25 19.56
CA HIS A 244 26.40 40.22 18.94
C HIS A 244 27.79 40.05 19.56
N VAL A 245 28.81 39.89 18.72
CA VAL A 245 30.20 39.66 19.15
C VAL A 245 31.04 40.80 18.60
N GLU A 246 31.68 41.54 19.50
CA GLU A 246 32.60 42.61 19.15
C GLU A 246 34.01 42.04 18.97
N VAL A 247 34.72 42.43 17.89
CA VAL A 247 36.10 42.01 17.62
C VAL A 247 37.03 43.18 17.34
N ASP A 248 38.25 43.13 17.87
CA ASP A 248 39.27 44.18 17.63
C ASP A 248 40.06 43.96 16.34
N ALA A 249 40.22 42.71 15.91
CA ALA A 249 40.90 42.35 14.68
C ALA A 249 40.07 42.75 13.45
N VAL A 250 40.73 43.29 12.41
CA VAL A 250 40.06 43.71 11.15
C VAL A 250 39.19 42.59 10.59
N GLU A 251 39.72 41.38 10.57
CA GLU A 251 39.01 40.14 10.28
C GLU A 251 39.52 39.04 11.23
N GLN A 252 38.58 38.27 11.80
CA GLN A 252 38.87 37.11 12.63
C GLN A 252 38.06 35.93 12.12
N THR A 253 38.73 34.81 11.86
CA THR A 253 38.07 33.55 11.54
C THR A 253 38.23 32.58 12.70
N VAL A 254 37.15 31.91 13.11
CA VAL A 254 37.16 30.89 14.18
C VAL A 254 36.44 29.64 13.68
N ALA A 255 36.97 28.46 13.96
CA ALA A 255 36.27 27.23 13.62
C ALA A 255 35.04 27.06 14.51
N ARG A 256 33.93 26.56 13.97
CA ARG A 256 32.68 26.45 14.73
C ARG A 256 32.80 25.59 16.00
N GLY A 257 33.69 24.59 16.00
CA GLY A 257 33.93 23.72 17.15
C GLY A 257 34.84 24.32 18.22
N GLU A 258 35.42 25.50 17.98
CA GLU A 258 36.35 26.16 18.89
C GLU A 258 35.68 27.31 19.66
N LEU A 259 34.41 27.60 19.38
CA LEU A 259 33.66 28.69 20.00
C LEU A 259 32.27 28.21 20.44
N PHE A 260 31.93 28.50 21.69
CA PHE A 260 30.58 28.39 22.23
C PHE A 260 30.26 29.62 23.07
N PHE A 261 28.98 29.86 23.29
CA PHE A 261 28.49 30.97 24.10
C PHE A 261 27.88 30.41 25.38
N VAL A 262 28.03 31.15 26.48
CA VAL A 262 27.41 30.79 27.76
C VAL A 262 26.52 31.92 28.26
N THR A 263 25.46 31.58 28.98
CA THR A 263 24.69 32.59 29.71
C THR A 263 25.52 33.13 30.87
N ALA A 264 25.24 34.38 31.27
CA ALA A 264 25.87 34.96 32.45
C ALA A 264 25.53 34.16 33.71
N TRP A 265 26.48 34.07 34.64
CA TRP A 265 26.31 33.47 35.96
C TRP A 265 26.88 34.38 37.05
N GLU A 266 26.57 34.08 38.31
CA GLU A 266 27.06 34.85 39.45
C GLU A 266 28.59 34.68 39.62
N GLY A 267 29.33 35.77 39.53
CA GLY A 267 30.81 35.76 39.60
C GLY A 267 31.52 35.66 38.24
N MET A 268 30.78 35.76 37.12
CA MET A 268 31.38 35.87 35.79
C MET A 268 32.28 37.11 35.70
N PRO A 269 33.51 36.99 35.14
CA PRO A 269 34.39 38.12 34.90
C PRO A 269 33.71 39.24 34.08
N ALA A 270 33.73 40.47 34.59
CA ALA A 270 33.10 41.64 33.94
C ALA A 270 34.00 42.32 32.90
N ASP A 271 35.19 41.78 32.66
CA ASP A 271 36.21 42.29 31.75
C ASP A 271 35.91 42.01 30.27
N GLY A 272 34.82 41.29 29.96
CA GLY A 272 34.36 41.05 28.59
C GLY A 272 35.32 40.21 27.75
N ARG A 273 36.32 39.57 28.37
CA ARG A 273 37.27 38.71 27.68
C ARG A 273 36.60 37.41 27.25
N VAL A 274 37.12 36.82 26.18
CA VAL A 274 36.76 35.45 25.79
C VAL A 274 37.24 34.50 26.88
N LEU A 275 36.32 33.68 27.39
CA LEU A 275 36.61 32.67 28.42
C LEU A 275 37.19 31.41 27.77
N SER A 276 38.18 30.83 28.44
CA SER A 276 38.70 29.51 28.09
C SER A 276 37.88 28.40 28.76
N THR A 277 38.05 27.16 28.30
CA THR A 277 37.45 25.99 28.96
C THR A 277 37.92 25.82 30.41
N ASP A 278 39.15 26.25 30.71
CA ASP A 278 39.71 26.19 32.06
C ASP A 278 39.04 27.18 33.02
N ASP A 279 38.62 28.36 32.51
CA ASP A 279 37.87 29.35 33.29
C ASP A 279 36.50 28.80 33.73
N LEU A 280 35.94 27.83 32.99
CA LEU A 280 34.65 27.20 33.29
C LEU A 280 34.78 25.92 34.13
N ALA A 281 35.98 25.37 34.31
CA ALA A 281 36.20 24.10 35.01
C ALA A 281 35.77 24.14 36.49
N ALA A 282 35.82 25.31 37.11
CA ALA A 282 35.43 25.53 38.50
C ALA A 282 33.96 25.98 38.67
N VAL A 283 33.23 26.20 37.57
CA VAL A 283 31.85 26.69 37.61
C VAL A 283 30.88 25.49 37.58
N PRO A 284 29.90 25.42 38.51
CA PRO A 284 28.89 24.36 38.47
C PRO A 284 28.14 24.35 37.14
N GLY A 285 27.92 23.17 36.56
CA GLY A 285 27.28 23.03 35.25
C GLY A 285 25.82 23.52 35.19
N GLU A 286 25.16 23.69 36.32
CA GLU A 286 23.80 24.24 36.41
C GLU A 286 23.77 25.79 36.40
N ALA A 287 24.91 26.44 36.62
CA ALA A 287 25.00 27.89 36.75
C ALA A 287 24.91 28.63 35.41
N TYR A 288 25.13 27.94 34.29
CA TYR A 288 25.08 28.51 32.95
C TYR A 288 24.53 27.52 31.92
N GLN A 289 24.00 28.05 30.82
CA GLN A 289 23.59 27.27 29.66
C GLN A 289 24.54 27.53 28.49
N VAL A 290 24.90 26.46 27.77
CA VAL A 290 25.78 26.52 26.61
C VAL A 290 24.97 26.63 25.32
N PHE A 291 25.37 27.57 24.46
CA PHE A 291 24.82 27.77 23.13
C PHE A 291 25.92 27.59 22.08
N GLU A 292 25.63 26.78 21.08
CA GLU A 292 26.53 26.58 19.94
C GLU A 292 26.10 27.41 18.73
N PRO A 293 27.05 27.88 17.90
CA PRO A 293 26.72 28.55 16.64
C PRO A 293 25.94 27.61 15.69
N VAL A 294 24.86 28.15 15.09
CA VAL A 294 23.97 27.36 14.23
C VAL A 294 24.70 26.86 12.97
N ARG A 295 24.49 25.59 12.61
CA ARG A 295 25.16 24.90 11.48
C ARG A 295 25.03 25.58 10.11
N ALA A 296 24.06 26.49 9.92
CA ALA A 296 23.81 27.17 8.66
C ALA A 296 24.97 28.04 8.15
N HIS A 297 25.94 28.38 8.99
CA HIS A 297 27.06 29.29 8.66
C HIS A 297 28.35 28.58 8.18
N GLY A 298 28.29 27.28 7.85
CA GLY A 298 29.46 26.53 7.40
C GLY A 298 30.40 26.07 8.54
N PRO A 299 31.65 25.67 8.23
CA PRO A 299 32.60 25.15 9.24
C PRO A 299 33.32 26.26 10.02
N THR A 300 33.34 27.48 9.50
CA THR A 300 34.09 28.62 10.06
C THR A 300 33.19 29.83 10.20
N LEU A 301 33.31 30.52 11.32
CA LEU A 301 32.68 31.81 11.59
C LEU A 301 33.67 32.92 11.24
N ARG A 302 33.22 33.91 10.49
CA ARG A 302 34.02 35.10 10.15
C ARG A 302 33.42 36.32 10.83
N PHE A 303 34.26 37.01 11.59
CA PHE A 303 33.94 38.25 12.26
C PHE A 303 34.75 39.37 11.60
N HIS A 304 34.10 40.49 11.32
CA HIS A 304 34.76 41.67 10.78
C HIS A 304 34.56 42.81 11.76
N ARG A 305 35.63 43.53 12.09
CA ARG A 305 35.53 44.71 12.97
C ARG A 305 34.52 45.75 12.46
N ALA A 306 34.40 45.87 11.14
CA ALA A 306 33.41 46.75 10.50
C ALA A 306 31.95 46.42 10.90
N HIS A 307 31.65 45.21 11.37
CA HIS A 307 30.32 44.79 11.78
C HIS A 307 30.02 45.04 13.28
N ASN A 308 31.00 45.47 14.08
CA ASN A 308 30.78 45.77 15.51
C ASN A 308 29.74 46.89 15.70
N ARG A 309 29.67 47.83 14.75
CA ARG A 309 28.75 48.95 14.77
C ARG A 309 28.24 49.22 13.37
N ILE A 310 26.97 48.93 13.16
CA ILE A 310 26.27 49.19 11.90
C ILE A 310 25.37 50.40 12.10
N GLU A 311 25.68 51.50 11.42
CA GLU A 311 24.85 52.71 11.48
C GLU A 311 23.72 52.62 10.44
N LEU A 312 22.51 52.99 10.83
CA LEU A 312 21.40 53.14 9.89
C LEU A 312 21.51 54.49 9.18
N TYR A 313 21.26 54.50 7.87
CA TYR A 313 21.19 55.73 7.10
C TYR A 313 19.82 56.39 7.33
N THR A 314 19.80 57.53 8.01
CA THR A 314 18.57 58.17 8.47
C THR A 314 18.03 59.27 7.54
N TRP A 315 18.59 59.42 6.33
CA TRP A 315 18.17 60.44 5.33
C TRP A 315 18.12 61.88 5.87
N GLY A 316 18.82 62.18 6.96
CA GLY A 316 18.85 63.51 7.60
C GLY A 316 17.87 63.68 8.77
N GLU A 317 17.01 62.71 9.04
CA GLU A 317 16.05 62.75 10.14
C GLU A 317 16.61 62.04 11.38
N ARG A 318 16.69 62.73 12.53
CA ARG A 318 17.35 62.21 13.75
C ARG A 318 16.40 61.60 14.77
N GLY A 319 15.11 61.45 14.44
CA GLY A 319 14.07 60.94 15.34
C GLY A 319 13.27 59.76 14.77
N CYS A 320 13.73 59.14 13.68
CA CYS A 320 13.02 58.04 13.03
C CYS A 320 13.33 56.71 13.73
N CYS A 321 12.28 56.02 14.17
CA CYS A 321 12.35 54.63 14.60
C CYS A 321 11.93 53.71 13.46
N LEU A 322 12.52 52.52 13.38
CA LEU A 322 11.99 51.47 12.49
C LEU A 322 10.59 51.05 12.99
N PRO A 323 9.59 50.95 12.12
CA PRO A 323 8.27 50.48 12.52
C PRO A 323 8.34 49.02 12.98
N ARG A 324 7.46 48.65 13.92
CA ARG A 324 7.36 47.27 14.42
C ARG A 324 7.10 46.32 13.24
N GLY A 325 7.97 45.35 13.04
CA GLY A 325 7.90 44.38 11.94
C GLY A 325 8.69 44.76 10.68
N ALA A 326 9.52 45.81 10.72
CA ALA A 326 10.44 46.11 9.63
C ALA A 326 11.43 44.95 9.40
N THR A 327 11.52 44.47 8.16
CA THR A 327 12.43 43.38 7.74
C THR A 327 13.61 43.88 6.90
N SER A 328 13.68 45.19 6.64
CA SER A 328 14.76 45.82 5.89
C SER A 328 15.07 47.21 6.44
N ALA A 329 16.33 47.64 6.34
CA ALA A 329 16.80 48.97 6.71
C ALA A 329 17.95 49.39 5.78
N THR A 330 18.10 50.70 5.55
CA THR A 330 19.23 51.24 4.79
C THR A 330 20.39 51.49 5.74
N LEU A 331 21.58 50.99 5.40
CA LEU A 331 22.79 51.15 6.21
C LEU A 331 23.61 52.33 5.70
N ARG A 332 24.26 53.03 6.63
CA ARG A 332 25.30 54.00 6.29
C ARG A 332 26.60 53.23 6.15
N ASP A 333 27.18 53.29 4.96
CA ASP A 333 28.44 52.63 4.66
C ASP A 333 29.48 53.68 4.20
N ALA A 334 30.76 53.35 4.38
CA ALA A 334 31.88 54.16 3.94
C ALA A 334 32.94 53.27 3.31
N TRP A 335 33.36 53.59 2.08
CA TRP A 335 34.48 52.92 1.44
C TRP A 335 35.76 53.26 2.22
N LEU A 336 36.32 52.28 2.91
CA LEU A 336 37.68 52.40 3.45
C LEU A 336 38.66 52.40 2.26
N PRO A 337 39.59 53.36 2.19
CA PRO A 337 40.65 53.30 1.19
C PRO A 337 41.45 52.00 1.41
N ALA A 338 41.70 51.26 0.33
CA ALA A 338 42.54 50.07 0.39
C ALA A 338 43.90 50.43 1.00
N ASP A 339 44.40 49.60 1.92
CA ASP A 339 45.77 49.74 2.41
C ASP A 339 46.72 49.80 1.20
N PRO A 340 47.69 50.74 1.18
CA PRO A 340 48.65 50.80 0.09
C PRO A 340 49.35 49.43 -0.01
N PRO A 341 49.53 48.89 -1.23
CA PRO A 341 50.20 47.60 -1.39
C PRO A 341 51.55 47.68 -0.68
N GLU A 342 51.82 46.70 0.20
CA GLU A 342 53.15 46.50 0.76
C GLU A 342 54.15 46.58 -0.40
N GLN A 343 55.11 47.50 -0.28
CA GLN A 343 56.11 47.73 -1.31
C GLN A 343 56.88 46.43 -1.54
N GLY A 344 56.46 45.70 -2.58
CA GLY A 344 57.18 44.56 -3.10
C GLY A 344 58.59 44.98 -3.43
N HIS A 345 59.55 44.33 -2.78
CA HIS A 345 60.95 44.32 -3.15
C HIS A 345 61.05 44.04 -4.65
N GLU A 346 61.59 45.00 -5.42
CA GLU A 346 61.77 44.86 -6.87
C GLU A 346 62.59 43.60 -7.19
N PRO A 347 62.15 42.76 -8.13
CA PRO A 347 62.95 41.63 -8.60
C PRO A 347 64.15 42.16 -9.40
N GLN A 348 65.35 42.02 -8.84
CA GLN A 348 66.61 42.23 -9.57
C GLN A 348 66.66 41.30 -10.80
N GLN A 349 66.92 41.90 -11.97
CA GLN A 349 67.15 41.18 -13.22
C GLN A 349 68.41 40.31 -13.16
N PRO A 350 68.46 39.18 -13.92
CA PRO A 350 69.55 38.21 -13.84
C PRO A 350 70.84 38.75 -14.46
N GLN A 351 71.95 38.69 -13.72
CA GLN A 351 73.29 38.84 -14.28
C GLN A 351 73.81 37.47 -14.75
N GLU A 352 74.30 37.43 -16.00
CA GLU A 352 74.97 36.28 -16.62
C GLU A 352 76.32 35.94 -15.94
N PRO A 353 76.79 34.67 -16.02
CA PRO A 353 77.79 34.12 -15.11
C PRO A 353 79.22 34.31 -15.60
N GLU A 354 80.10 34.82 -14.73
CA GLU A 354 81.55 34.84 -14.94
C GLU A 354 82.23 33.73 -14.12
N GLN A 355 82.61 32.68 -14.86
CA GLN A 355 83.69 31.71 -14.70
C GLN A 355 84.29 31.41 -13.31
N ALA A 356 84.13 30.15 -12.88
CA ALA A 356 84.87 29.53 -11.79
C ALA A 356 86.22 28.94 -12.27
N PRO A 357 87.25 28.92 -11.41
CA PRO A 357 88.34 27.96 -11.51
C PRO A 357 88.30 26.87 -10.42
N GLU A 358 88.95 25.76 -10.77
CA GLU A 358 88.91 24.42 -10.19
C GLU A 358 89.67 24.17 -8.86
N ARG A 359 89.08 23.26 -8.07
CA ARG A 359 89.63 22.08 -7.33
C ARG A 359 90.77 22.19 -6.30
N ALA A 360 90.49 21.63 -5.11
CA ALA A 360 91.28 20.57 -4.44
C ALA A 360 90.41 19.78 -3.40
N LYS A 361 89.92 18.58 -3.72
CA LYS A 361 90.32 17.22 -3.26
C LYS A 361 90.33 16.88 -1.73
N THR A 362 89.20 16.31 -1.25
CA THR A 362 88.98 14.99 -0.54
C THR A 362 89.71 14.64 0.78
N PRO A 363 89.32 13.58 1.58
CA PRO A 363 88.32 12.48 1.38
C PRO A 363 87.31 12.22 2.55
N ARG A 364 86.09 11.65 2.31
CA ARG A 364 85.61 10.22 2.44
C ARG A 364 85.70 9.66 3.88
N ALA A 365 84.71 9.04 4.54
CA ALA A 365 83.65 8.06 4.21
C ALA A 365 82.53 8.13 5.32
N VAL A 366 81.32 7.55 5.27
CA VAL A 366 80.92 6.13 5.24
C VAL A 366 79.39 6.03 4.95
N ARG A 367 78.99 4.94 4.31
CA ARG A 367 77.64 4.55 3.84
C ARG A 367 76.62 4.26 4.95
N GLY A 368 75.33 4.48 4.67
CA GLY A 368 74.20 3.94 5.44
C GLY A 368 72.86 3.91 4.67
N ARG A 369 72.63 2.78 4.00
CA ARG A 369 71.38 2.13 3.51
C ARG A 369 70.03 2.88 3.35
N LYS A 370 69.44 2.64 2.17
CA LYS A 370 68.01 2.74 1.81
C LYS A 370 67.16 1.72 2.58
N SER A 371 65.91 2.09 2.91
CA SER A 371 64.75 1.19 2.78
C SER A 371 63.49 1.98 2.44
N ALA A 372 62.84 1.57 1.35
CA ALA A 372 61.49 1.94 0.98
C ALA A 372 60.54 0.80 1.40
N ALA A 373 59.34 1.13 1.89
CA ALA A 373 58.09 0.41 1.61
C ALA A 373 56.88 1.15 2.19
N PRO A 374 55.68 0.98 1.60
CA PRO A 374 54.51 1.84 1.78
C PRO A 374 53.43 1.21 2.69
N ALA A 375 52.40 1.98 3.06
CA ALA A 375 51.17 1.44 3.63
C ALA A 375 49.93 2.09 2.99
N ALA A 376 49.03 1.23 2.51
CA ALA A 376 47.72 1.50 1.94
C ALA A 376 46.64 1.48 3.06
N PRO A 377 45.36 1.79 2.75
CA PRO A 377 44.34 2.23 3.70
C PRO A 377 43.55 1.08 4.34
N VAL A 378 42.88 1.38 5.45
CA VAL A 378 41.95 0.45 6.12
C VAL A 378 40.57 1.10 6.17
N ALA A 379 39.61 0.45 5.52
CA ALA A 379 38.20 0.49 5.88
C ALA A 379 37.97 -0.59 6.95
N ASP A 380 37.14 -0.33 7.95
CA ASP A 380 36.09 -1.29 8.31
C ASP A 380 35.03 -0.73 9.27
N THR A 381 33.85 -1.28 9.07
CA THR A 381 32.56 -1.16 9.76
C THR A 381 32.56 -1.61 11.23
N ALA A 382 31.59 -1.13 12.04
CA ALA A 382 30.74 -1.99 12.88
C ALA A 382 29.60 -1.23 13.59
N PHE A 383 28.45 -1.92 13.64
CA PHE A 383 27.20 -1.67 14.37
C PHE A 383 27.37 -1.69 15.90
N ALA A 384 26.52 -0.96 16.62
CA ALA A 384 25.95 -1.39 17.90
C ALA A 384 24.63 -0.67 18.19
N SER A 385 23.57 -1.47 18.35
CA SER A 385 22.25 -1.09 18.86
C SER A 385 22.26 -1.18 20.39
N ALA A 386 21.60 -0.26 21.09
CA ALA A 386 21.29 -0.39 22.51
C ALA A 386 19.79 -0.13 22.71
N GLU A 387 19.10 -1.15 23.21
CA GLU A 387 17.77 -1.09 23.83
C GLU A 387 17.95 -0.57 25.26
N GLU A 388 17.07 0.34 25.70
CA GLU A 388 16.99 0.74 27.10
C GLU A 388 15.52 0.67 27.54
N GLU A 389 15.28 -0.14 28.57
CA GLU A 389 14.01 -0.33 29.26
C GLU A 389 13.72 0.88 30.14
N ASP A 390 12.48 1.40 30.10
CA ASP A 390 12.04 2.49 30.96
C ASP A 390 10.81 2.05 31.77
N GLY A 391 10.97 2.01 33.10
CA GLY A 391 9.91 1.76 34.09
C GLY A 391 9.59 3.05 34.87
N PRO A 392 8.35 3.22 35.39
CA PRO A 392 7.81 4.54 35.69
C PRO A 392 8.15 5.04 37.11
N GLY A 393 8.63 6.28 37.22
CA GLY A 393 8.84 6.99 38.48
C GLY A 393 7.90 8.19 38.62
N ALA A 394 7.17 8.23 39.73
CA ALA A 394 6.12 9.18 40.07
C ALA A 394 6.60 10.63 40.32
N ALA A 395 5.74 11.60 39.97
CA ALA A 395 5.88 13.01 40.30
C ALA A 395 5.26 13.34 41.67
N PRO A 396 5.73 14.42 42.34
CA PRO A 396 4.90 15.15 43.29
C PRO A 396 4.64 16.60 42.86
N GLU A 397 3.39 17.02 43.06
CA GLU A 397 2.89 18.39 43.02
C GLU A 397 3.48 19.24 44.18
N GLY A 398 3.68 20.54 43.91
CA GLY A 398 4.01 21.54 44.92
C GLY A 398 3.64 22.94 44.41
N ASP A 399 2.72 23.59 45.11
CA ASP A 399 1.99 24.80 44.71
C ASP A 399 2.54 26.06 45.45
N ALA A 400 2.86 27.10 44.66
CA ALA A 400 2.88 28.57 44.92
C ALA A 400 3.73 29.17 46.09
N PRO A 401 3.89 30.52 46.25
CA PRO A 401 3.65 31.68 45.36
C PRO A 401 4.86 32.67 45.25
N GLY A 402 4.84 33.64 44.33
CA GLY A 402 5.86 34.70 44.33
C GLY A 402 5.72 35.78 43.26
N ASN A 403 4.91 36.79 43.55
CA ASN A 403 4.80 38.05 42.81
C ASN A 403 6.17 38.78 42.78
N VAL A 404 6.78 38.98 41.61
CA VAL A 404 7.78 40.05 41.41
C VAL A 404 7.46 40.78 40.10
N ARG A 405 6.92 41.98 40.26
CA ARG A 405 6.82 43.00 39.23
C ARG A 405 8.23 43.45 38.85
N ALA A 406 8.64 43.25 37.60
CA ALA A 406 9.74 43.99 37.00
C ALA A 406 9.16 45.06 36.07
N ALA A 407 9.39 46.32 36.42
CA ALA A 407 9.05 47.48 35.63
C ALA A 407 9.87 47.52 34.32
N PRO A 408 9.33 48.09 33.22
CA PRO A 408 10.03 48.18 31.95
C PRO A 408 11.13 49.23 32.00
N VAL A 409 12.37 48.82 31.71
CA VAL A 409 13.47 49.75 31.43
C VAL A 409 13.24 50.31 30.03
N LEU A 410 12.78 51.56 30.01
CA LEU A 410 12.85 52.47 28.86
C LEU A 410 14.29 52.55 28.37
N SER A 411 14.59 51.88 27.25
CA SER A 411 15.74 52.23 26.42
C SER A 411 15.26 53.30 25.44
N HIS A 412 15.58 54.55 25.78
CA HIS A 412 15.63 55.63 24.82
C HIS A 412 16.72 55.31 23.79
N LEU A 413 16.34 55.33 22.51
CA LEU A 413 17.24 55.64 21.40
C LEU A 413 17.59 57.14 21.41
#